data_AF-A0AA88VZ84-F1
#
_entry.id   AF-A0AA88VZ84-F1
#
_cell.length_a   1.000
_cell.length_b   1.000
_cell.length_c   1.000
_cell.angle_alpha   90.00
_cell.angle_beta   90.00
_cell.angle_gamma   90.00
#
_symmetry.space_group_name_H-M   'P 1'
#
loop_
_entity.id
_entity.type
_entity.pdbx_description
1 polymer ?
#
loop_
_entity_poly.entity_id
_entity_poly.type
_entity_poly.pdbx_seq_one_letter_code
_entity_poly.pdbx_strand_id
1 'polypeptide(L)'
;MLPLPMAALVSLTITFKLDKSLEYLHAVAGPALENCASGCPWPSMPIIGSLWAQKVRRWHDFIVVSSSRSIFRQNQEAVAQLLRSCFTSFLGSLHLSTSPLMSPSGVNGLLGTFISARGLRPRVAPGFLYLRSCRTIHHVQDVNYVIVELVAEFARELSARWASTDSPRLKSTGASLAVATATAKEVATLGASLLCVSGGLQLVQELYQETMPTWLLSARKDKLGNLRVVSRIVEGYAMAYLLVLSGAMAWGVAAKQPSWALSRRSHVIGVHMDFVAGVLDGNISLGCDPATWKAYVSCLVGLIVNFAPLWVQEVKQETLRKLANGLKGWHECELALSLLERGGAAAMDSVAELLNVI
;
A
#
# COMPACT_ATOMS: atom_id res chain seq x y z
N MET A 1 -2.66 -1.67 -46.81
CA MET A 1 -4.05 -2.14 -46.96
C MET A 1 -4.50 -2.72 -45.62
N LEU A 2 -5.48 -2.11 -44.96
CA LEU A 2 -6.07 -2.69 -43.74
C LEU A 2 -6.91 -3.92 -44.13
N PRO A 3 -6.86 -5.03 -43.38
CA PRO A 3 -7.75 -6.17 -43.61
C PRO A 3 -9.21 -5.73 -43.69
N LEU A 4 -10.02 -6.30 -44.57
CA LEU A 4 -11.42 -5.88 -44.79
C LEU A 4 -12.26 -5.75 -43.49
N PRO A 5 -12.15 -6.66 -42.51
CA PRO A 5 -12.88 -6.52 -41.23
C PRO A 5 -12.43 -5.30 -40.43
N MET A 6 -11.15 -4.93 -40.51
CA MET A 6 -10.57 -3.77 -39.84
C MET A 6 -11.04 -2.47 -40.49
N ALA A 7 -11.04 -2.42 -41.82
CA ALA A 7 -11.54 -1.27 -42.55
C ALA A 7 -13.05 -1.06 -42.30
N ALA A 8 -13.82 -2.14 -42.24
CA ALA A 8 -15.24 -2.10 -41.91
C ALA A 8 -15.50 -1.63 -40.47
N LEU A 9 -14.73 -2.15 -39.50
CA LEU A 9 -14.86 -1.78 -38.09
C LEU A 9 -14.44 -0.33 -37.84
N VAL A 10 -13.36 0.14 -38.46
CA VAL A 10 -12.94 1.55 -38.48
C VAL A 10 -14.00 2.43 -39.12
N SER A 11 -14.55 2.02 -40.27
CA SER A 11 -15.62 2.77 -40.96
C SER A 11 -16.89 2.86 -40.11
N LEU A 12 -17.32 1.75 -39.47
CA LEU A 12 -18.45 1.72 -38.53
C LEU A 12 -18.19 2.60 -37.31
N THR A 13 -17.00 2.49 -36.71
CA THR A 13 -16.63 3.33 -35.58
C THR A 13 -16.52 4.79 -35.97
N ILE A 14 -16.16 5.17 -37.20
CA ILE A 14 -16.13 6.56 -37.69
C ILE A 14 -17.53 7.07 -38.10
N THR A 15 -18.43 6.22 -38.59
CA THR A 15 -19.77 6.63 -39.09
C THR A 15 -20.88 6.61 -38.04
N PHE A 16 -20.75 5.85 -36.96
CA PHE A 16 -21.74 5.79 -35.87
C PHE A 16 -22.04 7.16 -35.21
N LYS A 17 -23.22 7.77 -35.39
CA LYS A 17 -23.55 9.04 -34.72
C LYS A 17 -23.65 8.84 -33.21
N LEU A 18 -22.77 9.48 -32.44
CA LEU A 18 -22.82 9.47 -30.98
C LEU A 18 -23.91 10.43 -30.48
N ASP A 19 -25.03 9.88 -30.04
CA ASP A 19 -26.06 10.61 -29.31
C ASP A 19 -25.76 10.62 -27.80
N LYS A 20 -26.20 11.67 -27.08
CA LYS A 20 -25.99 11.82 -25.63
C LYS A 20 -26.68 10.72 -24.81
N SER A 21 -27.73 10.11 -25.37
CA SER A 21 -28.45 8.98 -24.78
C SER A 21 -27.60 7.71 -24.61
N LEU A 22 -26.44 7.62 -25.28
CA LEU A 22 -25.56 6.44 -25.31
C LEU A 22 -24.28 6.59 -24.46
N GLU A 23 -24.22 7.57 -23.54
CA GLU A 23 -23.05 7.80 -22.67
C GLU A 23 -22.61 6.57 -21.87
N TYR A 24 -23.53 5.69 -21.47
CA TYR A 24 -23.23 4.43 -20.79
C TYR A 24 -22.45 3.44 -21.69
N LEU A 25 -22.78 3.37 -22.98
CA LEU A 25 -22.03 2.52 -23.93
C LEU A 25 -20.59 3.01 -24.11
N HIS A 26 -20.32 4.32 -24.00
CA HIS A 26 -18.95 4.85 -24.03
C HIS A 26 -18.15 4.45 -22.79
N ALA A 27 -18.80 4.42 -21.63
CA ALA A 27 -18.16 4.03 -20.37
C ALA A 27 -17.73 2.56 -20.38
N VAL A 28 -18.40 1.70 -21.16
CA VAL A 28 -18.08 0.27 -21.27
C VAL A 28 -17.19 -0.03 -22.49
N ALA A 29 -17.51 0.50 -23.66
CA ALA A 29 -16.80 0.20 -24.91
C ALA A 29 -15.37 0.77 -24.93
N GLY A 30 -15.14 1.94 -24.29
CA GLY A 30 -13.81 2.55 -24.25
C GLY A 30 -12.78 1.74 -23.50
N PRO A 31 -13.02 1.40 -22.22
CA PRO A 31 -12.13 0.52 -21.46
C PRO A 31 -11.93 -0.85 -22.13
N ALA A 32 -12.97 -1.40 -22.77
CA ALA A 32 -12.86 -2.66 -23.51
C ALA A 32 -11.90 -2.54 -24.72
N LEU A 33 -12.06 -1.50 -25.53
CA LEU A 33 -11.18 -1.23 -26.67
C LEU A 33 -9.75 -0.88 -26.23
N GLU A 34 -9.58 -0.16 -25.13
CA GLU A 34 -8.27 0.12 -24.52
C GLU A 34 -7.56 -1.16 -24.06
N ASN A 35 -8.28 -2.08 -23.43
CA ASN A 35 -7.73 -3.37 -22.99
C ASN A 35 -7.36 -4.25 -24.19
N CYS A 36 -8.20 -4.29 -25.23
CA CYS A 36 -7.89 -4.99 -26.47
C CYS A 36 -6.70 -4.37 -27.22
N ALA A 37 -6.60 -3.04 -27.26
CA ALA A 37 -5.47 -2.33 -27.87
C ALA A 37 -4.15 -2.59 -27.13
N SER A 38 -4.17 -2.64 -25.80
CA SER A 38 -2.96 -2.84 -24.98
C SER A 38 -2.49 -4.30 -24.90
N GLY A 39 -3.41 -5.26 -25.03
CA GLY A 39 -3.11 -6.70 -24.98
C GLY A 39 -2.85 -7.34 -26.35
N CYS A 40 -3.15 -6.66 -27.46
CA CYS A 40 -2.99 -7.23 -28.79
C CYS A 40 -1.56 -6.99 -29.34
N PRO A 41 -0.83 -8.04 -29.74
CA PRO A 41 0.48 -7.87 -30.37
C PRO A 41 0.38 -7.32 -31.80
N TRP A 42 -0.82 -7.35 -32.40
CA TRP A 42 -1.04 -6.86 -33.76
C TRP A 42 -1.28 -5.33 -33.75
N PRO A 43 -0.59 -4.57 -34.62
CA PRO A 43 -0.68 -3.10 -34.66
C PRO A 43 -2.08 -2.58 -35.03
N SER A 44 -2.93 -3.45 -35.57
CA SER A 44 -4.30 -3.16 -35.96
C SER A 44 -5.19 -2.71 -34.79
N MET A 45 -5.08 -3.34 -33.62
CA MET A 45 -5.91 -3.00 -32.45
C MET A 45 -5.54 -1.67 -31.78
N PRO A 46 -4.26 -1.32 -31.58
CA PRO A 46 -3.84 0.03 -31.23
C PRO A 46 -4.36 1.11 -32.21
N ILE A 47 -4.42 0.81 -33.50
CA ILE A 47 -4.97 1.72 -34.52
C ILE A 47 -6.49 1.88 -34.34
N ILE A 48 -7.25 0.80 -34.12
CA ILE A 48 -8.70 0.91 -33.82
C ILE A 48 -8.93 1.71 -32.53
N GLY A 49 -8.18 1.41 -31.46
CA GLY A 49 -8.32 2.09 -30.18
C GLY A 49 -8.08 3.60 -30.30
N SER A 50 -7.07 4.01 -31.07
CA SER A 50 -6.79 5.42 -31.32
C SER A 50 -7.85 6.09 -32.21
N LEU A 51 -8.36 5.42 -33.25
CA LEU A 51 -9.43 5.95 -34.10
C LEU A 51 -10.78 6.07 -33.37
N TRP A 52 -11.11 5.11 -32.51
CA TRP A 52 -12.29 5.18 -31.64
C TRP A 52 -12.18 6.36 -30.67
N ALA A 53 -11.00 6.56 -30.08
CA ALA A 53 -10.74 7.69 -29.20
C ALA A 53 -10.84 9.05 -29.87
N GLN A 54 -10.39 9.15 -31.12
CA GLN A 54 -10.55 10.37 -31.92
C GLN A 54 -12.03 10.74 -32.12
N LYS A 55 -12.95 9.80 -32.01
CA LYS A 55 -14.37 10.12 -32.19
C LYS A 55 -15.09 10.60 -30.93
N VAL A 56 -14.70 10.08 -29.77
CA VAL A 56 -15.38 10.41 -28.51
C VAL A 56 -14.91 11.80 -28.03
N ARG A 57 -15.84 12.69 -27.64
CA ARG A 57 -15.59 14.11 -27.29
C ARG A 57 -14.60 14.38 -26.12
N ARG A 58 -13.92 13.37 -25.57
CA ARG A 58 -13.01 13.46 -24.40
C ARG A 58 -11.57 13.07 -24.76
N TRP A 59 -11.00 13.77 -25.74
CA TRP A 59 -9.68 13.49 -26.32
C TRP A 59 -8.50 13.59 -25.36
N HIS A 60 -8.48 14.63 -24.51
CA HIS A 60 -7.31 14.90 -23.67
C HIS A 60 -7.05 13.77 -22.67
N ASP A 61 -8.06 13.36 -21.92
CA ASP A 61 -7.88 12.38 -20.86
C ASP A 61 -7.61 10.98 -21.43
N PHE A 62 -8.27 10.63 -22.54
CA PHE A 62 -7.99 9.38 -23.23
C PHE A 62 -6.55 9.32 -23.75
N ILE A 63 -6.09 10.37 -24.45
CA ILE A 63 -4.75 10.40 -25.04
C ILE A 63 -3.69 10.41 -23.95
N VAL A 64 -3.88 11.22 -22.90
CA VAL A 64 -2.96 11.28 -21.76
C VAL A 64 -2.88 9.90 -21.11
N VAL A 65 -4.00 9.30 -20.71
CA VAL A 65 -4.01 7.97 -20.06
C VAL A 65 -3.41 6.90 -20.97
N SER A 66 -3.80 6.84 -22.25
CA SER A 66 -3.33 5.82 -23.19
C SER A 66 -1.83 5.95 -23.50
N SER A 67 -1.34 7.17 -23.68
CA SER A 67 0.09 7.41 -23.95
C SER A 67 0.93 7.17 -22.68
N SER A 68 0.44 7.60 -21.52
CA SER A 68 1.12 7.39 -20.24
C SER A 68 1.30 5.92 -19.89
N ARG A 69 0.36 5.03 -20.27
CA ARG A 69 0.50 3.58 -20.08
C ARG A 69 1.76 3.02 -20.74
N SER A 70 2.13 3.49 -21.93
CA SER A 70 3.35 3.04 -22.60
C SER A 70 4.61 3.44 -21.83
N ILE A 71 4.61 4.62 -21.21
CA ILE A 71 5.73 5.13 -20.43
C ILE A 71 5.85 4.37 -19.11
N PHE A 72 4.76 4.25 -18.35
CA PHE A 72 4.74 3.53 -17.06
C PHE A 72 5.00 2.03 -17.22
N ARG A 73 4.74 1.46 -18.39
CA ARG A 73 5.03 0.07 -18.69
C ARG A 73 6.53 -0.26 -18.66
N GLN A 74 7.39 0.69 -19.06
CA GLN A 74 8.83 0.45 -19.23
C GLN A 74 9.71 1.27 -18.31
N ASN A 75 9.25 2.45 -17.84
CA ASN A 75 10.07 3.37 -17.08
C ASN A 75 9.73 3.30 -15.58
N GLN A 76 10.61 2.66 -14.80
CA GLN A 76 10.48 2.51 -13.34
C GLN A 76 10.47 3.87 -12.63
N GLU A 77 11.30 4.83 -13.06
CA GLU A 77 11.35 6.16 -12.45
C GLU A 77 10.03 6.91 -12.65
N ALA A 78 9.41 6.78 -13.82
CA ALA A 78 8.10 7.37 -14.08
C ALA A 78 7.01 6.76 -13.18
N VAL A 79 7.07 5.45 -12.91
CA VAL A 79 6.19 4.77 -11.95
C VAL A 79 6.45 5.29 -10.54
N ALA A 80 7.71 5.45 -10.14
CA ALA A 80 8.08 5.95 -8.82
C ALA A 80 7.57 7.39 -8.60
N GLN A 81 7.74 8.27 -9.59
CA GLN A 81 7.21 9.63 -9.55
C GLN A 81 5.68 9.68 -9.55
N LEU A 82 5.02 8.77 -10.28
CA LEU A 82 3.56 8.66 -10.24
C LEU A 82 3.05 8.22 -8.86
N LEU A 83 3.70 7.23 -8.25
CA LEU A 83 3.40 6.79 -6.89
C LEU A 83 3.62 7.91 -5.89
N ARG A 84 4.75 8.62 -5.96
CA ARG A 84 5.02 9.80 -5.13
C ARG A 84 3.93 10.86 -5.29
N SER A 85 3.50 11.11 -6.52
CA SER A 85 2.40 12.04 -6.83
C SER A 85 1.05 11.59 -6.23
N CYS A 86 0.80 10.28 -6.15
CA CYS A 86 -0.37 9.72 -5.45
C CYS A 86 -0.31 10.03 -3.95
N PHE A 87 0.84 9.78 -3.31
CA PHE A 87 1.05 10.10 -1.89
C PHE A 87 0.91 11.59 -1.62
N THR A 88 1.55 12.45 -2.42
CA THR A 88 1.44 13.90 -2.30
C THR A 88 0.01 14.41 -2.50
N SER A 89 -0.75 13.85 -3.43
CA SER A 89 -2.13 14.31 -3.68
C SER A 89 -3.11 13.84 -2.60
N PHE A 90 -2.86 12.67 -2.00
CA PHE A 90 -3.69 12.13 -0.93
C PHE A 90 -3.37 12.77 0.43
N LEU A 91 -2.09 12.81 0.81
CA LEU A 91 -1.61 13.27 2.13
C LEU A 91 -1.29 14.77 2.18
N GLY A 92 -1.18 15.43 1.02
CA GLY A 92 -0.73 16.81 0.90
C GLY A 92 0.76 16.95 0.57
N SER A 93 1.17 18.17 0.20
CA SER A 93 2.56 18.45 -0.21
C SER A 93 3.55 18.43 0.94
N LEU A 94 4.66 17.70 0.73
CA LEU A 94 5.86 17.65 1.58
C LEU A 94 6.72 18.92 1.47
N HIS A 95 6.58 19.67 0.38
CA HIS A 95 7.29 20.93 0.17
C HIS A 95 6.28 22.08 0.05
N LEU A 96 6.50 23.17 0.78
CA LEU A 96 5.76 24.44 0.83
C LEU A 96 4.60 24.58 1.84
N SER A 97 4.83 25.50 2.78
CA SER A 97 3.88 26.25 3.59
C SER A 97 2.95 27.10 2.71
N THR A 98 2.08 26.47 1.93
CA THR A 98 1.00 27.17 1.22
C THR A 98 -0.33 26.88 1.92
N SER A 99 -1.11 27.94 2.11
CA SER A 99 -2.37 27.96 2.85
C SER A 99 -3.27 26.75 2.55
N PRO A 100 -3.84 26.07 3.58
CA PRO A 100 -4.58 24.82 3.43
C PRO A 100 -5.95 24.95 2.74
N LEU A 101 -6.28 26.11 2.15
CA LEU A 101 -7.66 26.42 1.83
C LEU A 101 -8.17 25.97 0.45
N MET A 102 -7.36 25.44 -0.47
CA MET A 102 -7.83 25.28 -1.87
C MET A 102 -7.42 24.01 -2.65
N SER A 103 -6.62 23.08 -2.10
CA SER A 103 -6.32 21.82 -2.80
C SER A 103 -7.10 20.64 -2.23
N PRO A 104 -7.89 19.89 -3.02
CA PRO A 104 -8.54 18.68 -2.52
C PRO A 104 -7.48 17.67 -2.09
N SER A 105 -7.51 17.25 -0.81
CA SER A 105 -6.71 16.15 -0.25
C SER A 105 -7.56 14.89 -0.07
N GLY A 106 -6.94 13.81 0.39
CA GLY A 106 -7.59 12.51 0.56
C GLY A 106 -8.02 11.90 -0.77
N VAL A 107 -9.13 11.16 -0.77
CA VAL A 107 -9.62 10.43 -1.96
C VAL A 107 -9.90 11.38 -3.13
N ASN A 108 -10.40 12.58 -2.85
CA ASN A 108 -10.67 13.59 -3.89
C ASN A 108 -9.39 14.13 -4.52
N GLY A 109 -8.31 14.26 -3.76
CA GLY A 109 -7.00 14.61 -4.31
C GLY A 109 -6.40 13.48 -5.14
N LEU A 110 -6.55 12.24 -4.69
CA LEU A 110 -6.02 11.05 -5.35
C LEU A 110 -6.74 10.69 -6.66
N LEU A 111 -8.08 10.71 -6.65
CA LEU A 111 -8.91 10.25 -7.77
C LEU A 111 -9.54 11.41 -8.57
N GLY A 112 -9.42 12.64 -8.08
CA GLY A 112 -10.08 13.81 -8.65
C GLY A 112 -11.55 13.91 -8.21
N THR A 113 -12.17 15.05 -8.50
CA THR A 113 -13.60 15.25 -8.24
C THR A 113 -14.41 14.80 -9.47
N PHE A 114 -15.17 13.70 -9.33
CA PHE A 114 -16.10 13.26 -10.38
C PHE A 114 -17.26 14.24 -10.61
N ILE A 115 -17.48 15.15 -9.66
CA ILE A 115 -18.49 16.21 -9.70
C ILE A 115 -17.77 17.52 -9.97
N SER A 116 -17.50 17.82 -11.23
CA SER A 116 -17.14 19.20 -11.63
C SER A 116 -18.17 19.72 -12.63
N ALA A 117 -18.72 20.88 -12.28
CA ALA A 117 -19.60 21.68 -13.11
C ALA A 117 -18.99 21.93 -14.50
N ARG A 118 -19.87 22.08 -15.50
CA ARG A 118 -19.52 22.34 -16.90
C ARG A 118 -18.46 23.45 -17.01
N GLY A 119 -17.31 23.15 -17.62
CA GLY A 119 -16.49 24.17 -18.30
C GLY A 119 -14.98 24.16 -18.07
N LEU A 120 -14.44 23.64 -16.96
CA LEU A 120 -12.99 23.53 -16.77
C LEU A 120 -12.50 22.10 -17.05
N ARG A 121 -11.44 21.99 -17.86
CA ARG A 121 -10.77 20.71 -18.17
C ARG A 121 -10.31 20.06 -16.85
N PRO A 122 -10.74 18.84 -16.52
CA PRO A 122 -10.27 18.18 -15.31
C PRO A 122 -8.79 17.84 -15.50
N ARG A 123 -7.93 18.25 -14.56
CA ARG A 123 -6.57 17.69 -14.46
C ARG A 123 -6.72 16.21 -14.14
N VAL A 124 -6.01 15.35 -14.88
CA VAL A 124 -6.06 13.91 -14.60
C VAL A 124 -5.36 13.65 -13.27
N ALA A 125 -6.11 13.13 -12.29
CA ALA A 125 -5.58 12.85 -10.97
C ALA A 125 -4.57 11.69 -10.99
N PRO A 126 -3.50 11.73 -10.18
CA PRO A 126 -2.43 10.73 -10.26
C PRO A 126 -2.91 9.32 -9.88
N GLY A 127 -3.82 9.19 -8.91
CA GLY A 127 -4.40 7.90 -8.55
C GLY A 127 -5.25 7.31 -9.67
N PHE A 128 -5.97 8.15 -10.42
CA PHE A 128 -6.70 7.70 -11.60
C PHE A 128 -5.76 7.17 -12.69
N LEU A 129 -4.66 7.90 -12.96
CA LEU A 129 -3.62 7.44 -13.91
C LEU A 129 -2.98 6.13 -13.46
N TYR A 130 -2.68 6.01 -12.17
CA TYR A 130 -2.09 4.82 -11.59
C TYR A 130 -3.01 3.61 -11.73
N LEU A 131 -4.29 3.72 -11.33
CA LEU A 131 -5.26 2.62 -11.44
C LEU A 131 -5.46 2.14 -12.88
N ARG A 132 -5.29 3.02 -13.86
CA ARG A 132 -5.37 2.67 -15.29
C ARG A 132 -4.10 2.02 -15.85
N SER A 133 -2.98 2.18 -15.16
CA SER A 133 -1.65 1.79 -15.67
C SER A 133 -1.00 0.67 -14.86
N CYS A 134 -1.40 0.47 -13.60
CA CYS A 134 -0.71 -0.39 -12.64
C CYS A 134 -0.59 -1.85 -13.12
N ARG A 135 -1.65 -2.39 -13.75
CA ARG A 135 -1.67 -3.76 -14.29
C ARG A 135 -0.79 -3.97 -15.53
N THR A 136 -0.30 -2.89 -16.14
CA THR A 136 0.56 -2.95 -17.33
C THR A 136 2.03 -2.66 -17.03
N ILE A 137 2.40 -2.45 -15.76
CA ILE A 137 3.79 -2.26 -15.35
C ILE A 137 4.52 -3.60 -15.47
N HIS A 138 5.63 -3.65 -16.22
CA HIS A 138 6.39 -4.89 -16.42
C HIS A 138 7.11 -5.36 -15.17
N HIS A 139 7.83 -4.45 -14.51
CA HIS A 139 8.59 -4.76 -13.30
C HIS A 139 7.76 -4.41 -12.07
N VAL A 140 6.68 -5.16 -11.87
CA VAL A 140 5.72 -4.89 -10.79
C VAL A 140 6.36 -5.06 -9.41
N GLN A 141 7.44 -5.84 -9.29
CA GLN A 141 8.18 -6.07 -8.04
C GLN A 141 8.82 -4.78 -7.50
N ASP A 142 9.25 -3.87 -8.38
CA ASP A 142 9.83 -2.58 -7.95
C ASP A 142 8.78 -1.69 -7.28
N VAL A 143 7.50 -1.88 -7.61
CA VAL A 143 6.40 -1.17 -6.96
C VAL A 143 6.38 -1.44 -5.46
N ASN A 144 6.71 -2.65 -5.01
CA ASN A 144 6.80 -2.96 -3.59
C ASN A 144 7.86 -2.12 -2.89
N TYR A 145 9.07 -2.07 -3.45
CA TYR A 145 10.18 -1.30 -2.89
C TYR A 145 9.85 0.20 -2.84
N VAL A 146 9.31 0.75 -3.93
CA VAL A 146 8.91 2.16 -3.99
C VAL A 146 7.80 2.47 -2.97
N ILE A 147 6.79 1.62 -2.83
CA ILE A 147 5.71 1.84 -1.85
C ILE A 147 6.26 1.80 -0.43
N VAL A 148 7.11 0.83 -0.10
CA VAL A 148 7.76 0.71 1.21
C VAL A 148 8.59 1.96 1.52
N GLU A 149 9.36 2.47 0.56
CA GLU A 149 10.13 3.69 0.73
C GLU A 149 9.26 4.92 0.94
N LEU A 150 8.20 5.09 0.14
CA LEU A 150 7.27 6.21 0.24
C LEU A 150 6.49 6.18 1.57
N VAL A 151 6.04 5.01 2.02
CA VAL A 151 5.36 4.87 3.32
C VAL A 151 6.29 5.30 4.45
N ALA A 152 7.53 4.81 4.46
CA ALA A 152 8.52 5.20 5.46
C ALA A 152 8.89 6.69 5.39
N GLU A 153 9.00 7.26 4.19
CA GLU A 153 9.31 8.68 4.00
C GLU A 153 8.18 9.59 4.48
N PHE A 154 6.97 9.40 3.98
CA PHE A 154 5.82 10.23 4.35
C PHE A 154 5.45 10.09 5.82
N ALA A 155 5.55 8.89 6.41
CA ALA A 155 5.34 8.69 7.83
C ALA A 155 6.33 9.50 8.69
N ARG A 156 7.62 9.52 8.30
CA ARG A 156 8.64 10.30 8.99
C ARG A 156 8.46 11.81 8.85
N GLU A 157 8.10 12.28 7.67
CA GLU A 157 8.03 13.71 7.40
C GLU A 157 6.77 14.35 7.98
N LEU A 158 5.62 13.69 7.87
CA LEU A 158 4.37 14.16 8.47
C LEU A 158 4.48 14.25 10.00
N SER A 159 5.16 13.30 10.64
CA SER A 159 5.41 13.34 12.09
C SER A 159 6.42 14.43 12.50
N ALA A 160 7.45 14.69 11.69
CA ALA A 160 8.44 15.75 11.97
C ALA A 160 7.82 17.15 11.95
N ARG A 161 6.92 17.43 11.00
CA ARG A 161 6.17 18.70 10.92
C ARG A 161 5.32 18.96 12.17
N TRP A 162 4.84 17.91 12.81
CA TRP A 162 3.98 18.05 13.99
C TRP A 162 4.79 18.37 15.23
N ALA A 163 5.92 17.68 15.38
CA ALA A 163 6.85 17.95 16.46
C ALA A 163 7.42 19.39 16.41
N SER A 164 7.43 20.06 15.25
CA SER A 164 7.83 21.46 15.11
C SER A 164 6.72 22.49 15.33
N THR A 165 5.44 22.08 15.26
CA THR A 165 4.28 23.00 15.31
C THR A 165 3.65 23.08 16.70
N ASP A 166 3.96 22.13 17.58
CA ASP A 166 3.52 22.16 18.98
C ASP A 166 4.20 23.30 19.75
N SER A 167 3.41 24.32 20.10
CA SER A 167 3.80 25.33 21.08
C SER A 167 4.13 24.66 22.43
N PRO A 168 5.01 25.24 23.28
CA PRO A 168 5.51 24.59 24.50
C PRO A 168 4.46 24.41 25.62
N ARG A 169 3.17 24.64 25.35
CA ARG A 169 2.11 24.61 26.36
C ARG A 169 1.05 23.58 25.95
N LEU A 170 0.98 22.51 26.76
CA LEU A 170 0.04 21.37 26.75
C LEU A 170 0.61 20.05 26.19
N LYS A 171 1.57 19.49 26.93
CA LYS A 171 1.94 18.07 26.82
C LYS A 171 0.80 17.19 27.34
N SER A 172 -0.06 16.72 26.47
CA SER A 172 -0.83 15.49 26.73
C SER A 172 -0.29 14.39 25.82
N THR A 173 0.44 13.45 26.40
CA THR A 173 1.16 12.37 25.70
C THR A 173 0.21 11.42 24.96
N GLY A 174 -1.05 11.32 25.39
CA GLY A 174 -2.07 10.47 24.78
C GLY A 174 -2.68 11.06 23.51
N ALA A 175 -2.89 12.38 23.44
CA ALA A 175 -3.43 13.03 22.25
C ALA A 175 -2.40 13.01 21.10
N SER A 176 -1.12 13.20 21.39
CA SER A 176 -0.08 13.14 20.35
C SER A 176 0.12 11.73 19.78
N LEU A 177 -0.02 10.67 20.59
CA LEU A 177 0.07 9.28 20.14
C LEU A 177 -1.10 8.86 19.26
N ALA A 178 -2.34 9.20 19.63
CA ALA A 178 -3.52 8.86 18.84
C ALA A 178 -3.43 9.45 17.43
N VAL A 179 -3.02 10.71 17.32
CA VAL A 179 -2.92 11.38 16.02
C VAL A 179 -1.70 10.82 15.24
N ALA A 180 -0.59 10.50 15.89
CA ALA A 180 0.56 9.83 15.26
C ALA A 180 0.19 8.44 14.69
N THR A 181 -0.62 7.66 15.40
CA THR A 181 -1.13 6.37 14.91
C THR A 181 -2.12 6.54 13.77
N ALA A 182 -2.96 7.58 13.78
CA ALA A 182 -3.88 7.88 12.69
C ALA A 182 -3.11 8.21 11.40
N THR A 183 -2.06 9.02 11.48
CA THR A 183 -1.18 9.33 10.34
C THR A 183 -0.48 8.08 9.82
N ALA A 184 0.13 7.29 10.70
CA ALA A 184 0.77 6.04 10.31
C ALA A 184 -0.20 5.12 9.56
N LYS A 185 -1.42 4.97 10.07
CA LYS A 185 -2.48 4.18 9.47
C LYS A 185 -2.92 4.76 8.11
N GLU A 186 -3.08 6.07 7.98
CA GLU A 186 -3.51 6.72 6.75
C GLU A 186 -2.50 6.53 5.62
N VAL A 187 -1.22 6.82 5.89
CA VAL A 187 -0.10 6.61 4.96
C VAL A 187 -0.02 5.13 4.52
N ALA A 188 -0.11 4.23 5.49
CA ALA A 188 -0.07 2.80 5.25
C ALA A 188 -1.28 2.29 4.45
N THR A 189 -2.47 2.85 4.69
CA THR A 189 -3.69 2.45 3.99
C THR A 189 -3.60 2.80 2.50
N LEU A 190 -3.04 3.97 2.17
CA LEU A 190 -2.77 4.33 0.78
C LEU A 190 -1.76 3.37 0.15
N GLY A 191 -0.62 3.12 0.82
CA GLY A 191 0.40 2.20 0.35
C GLY A 191 -0.14 0.79 0.10
N ALA A 192 -0.86 0.23 1.08
CA ALA A 192 -1.49 -1.09 0.97
C ALA A 192 -2.49 -1.16 -0.20
N SER A 193 -3.30 -0.11 -0.38
CA SER A 193 -4.27 -0.05 -1.48
C SER A 193 -3.59 -0.05 -2.84
N LEU A 194 -2.57 0.80 -3.03
CA LEU A 194 -1.82 0.91 -4.29
C LEU A 194 -1.03 -0.38 -4.60
N LEU A 195 -0.47 -1.02 -3.58
CA LEU A 195 0.23 -2.31 -3.69
C LEU A 195 -0.75 -3.40 -4.13
N CYS A 196 -1.90 -3.52 -3.47
CA CYS A 196 -2.89 -4.55 -3.76
C CYS A 196 -3.49 -4.41 -5.17
N VAL A 197 -3.73 -3.19 -5.67
CA VAL A 197 -4.27 -3.00 -7.03
C VAL A 197 -3.23 -3.26 -8.14
N SER A 198 -1.93 -3.26 -7.82
CA SER A 198 -0.86 -3.44 -8.81
C SER A 198 -0.59 -4.89 -9.14
N GLY A 199 -0.29 -5.71 -8.13
CA GLY A 199 0.02 -7.13 -8.32
C GLY A 199 -0.71 -8.06 -7.36
N GLY A 200 -1.62 -7.53 -6.54
CA GLY A 200 -2.49 -8.30 -5.65
C GLY A 200 -1.69 -9.25 -4.75
N LEU A 201 -2.13 -10.51 -4.72
CA LEU A 201 -1.55 -11.55 -3.87
C LEU A 201 -0.04 -11.69 -4.04
N GLN A 202 0.49 -11.66 -5.27
CA GLN A 202 1.91 -11.90 -5.51
C GLN A 202 2.78 -10.85 -4.82
N LEU A 203 2.44 -9.57 -4.98
CA LEU A 203 3.16 -8.48 -4.31
C LEU A 203 3.02 -8.55 -2.80
N VAL A 204 1.87 -8.98 -2.28
CA VAL A 204 1.70 -9.14 -0.83
C VAL A 204 2.59 -10.27 -0.30
N GLN A 205 2.75 -11.37 -1.04
CA GLN A 205 3.69 -12.43 -0.66
C GLN A 205 5.13 -11.93 -0.65
N GLU A 206 5.55 -11.25 -1.72
CA GLU A 206 6.89 -10.66 -1.84
C GLU A 206 7.13 -9.60 -0.74
N LEU A 207 6.11 -8.82 -0.37
CA LEU A 207 6.19 -7.85 0.73
C LEU A 207 6.55 -8.53 2.04
N TYR A 208 5.87 -9.62 2.39
CA TYR A 208 6.09 -10.36 3.64
C TYR A 208 7.44 -11.10 3.66
N GLN A 209 7.79 -11.75 2.55
CA GLN A 209 8.92 -12.68 2.51
C GLN A 209 10.25 -11.99 2.18
N GLU A 210 10.22 -10.94 1.38
CA GLU A 210 11.44 -10.34 0.81
C GLU A 210 11.54 -8.84 1.10
N THR A 211 10.57 -8.03 0.64
CA THR A 211 10.69 -6.56 0.65
C THR A 211 10.77 -6.00 2.07
N MET A 212 9.86 -6.43 2.97
CA MET A 212 9.84 -5.94 4.34
C MET A 212 11.07 -6.40 5.15
N PRO A 213 11.45 -7.69 5.16
CA PRO A 213 12.70 -8.12 5.76
C PRO A 213 13.91 -7.37 5.22
N THR A 214 14.04 -7.22 3.90
CA THR A 214 15.17 -6.52 3.27
C THR A 214 15.21 -5.06 3.69
N TRP A 215 14.06 -4.38 3.74
CA TRP A 215 13.98 -3.00 4.21
C TRP A 215 14.43 -2.86 5.68
N LEU A 216 13.99 -3.75 6.56
CA LEU A 216 14.38 -3.77 7.99
C LEU A 216 15.88 -4.08 8.19
N LEU A 217 16.44 -4.94 7.35
CA LEU A 217 17.86 -5.30 7.34
C LEU A 217 18.73 -4.20 6.73
N SER A 218 18.18 -3.39 5.82
CA SER A 218 18.94 -2.35 5.13
C SER A 218 19.38 -1.23 6.09
N ALA A 219 20.67 -0.90 6.07
CA ALA A 219 21.24 0.12 6.94
C ALA A 219 20.87 1.52 6.46
N ARG A 220 19.88 2.17 7.09
CA ARG A 220 19.54 3.57 6.82
C ARG A 220 20.37 4.49 7.72
N LYS A 221 21.63 4.74 7.34
CA LYS A 221 22.55 5.66 8.04
C LYS A 221 22.07 7.11 7.93
N ASP A 222 21.19 7.50 8.83
CA ASP A 222 20.87 8.91 9.04
C ASP A 222 21.38 9.32 10.44
N LYS A 223 22.41 10.17 10.49
CA LYS A 223 22.95 10.78 11.73
C LYS A 223 22.13 12.03 12.09
N LEU A 224 21.31 12.03 13.15
CA LEU A 224 20.78 13.25 13.82
C LEU A 224 19.90 12.93 15.06
N GLY A 225 19.62 13.93 15.93
CA GLY A 225 19.14 13.78 17.32
C GLY A 225 17.64 13.57 17.62
N ASN A 226 17.21 13.93 18.85
CA ASN A 226 15.98 13.52 19.57
C ASN A 226 14.61 13.80 18.91
N LEU A 227 14.47 14.84 18.08
CA LEU A 227 13.24 15.10 17.29
C LEU A 227 12.89 13.95 16.33
N ARG A 228 13.83 13.01 16.12
CA ARG A 228 13.66 11.84 15.26
C ARG A 228 12.98 10.65 15.95
N VAL A 229 12.96 10.55 17.28
CA VAL A 229 12.44 9.33 17.94
C VAL A 229 10.95 9.12 17.65
N VAL A 230 10.13 10.18 17.73
CA VAL A 230 8.70 10.11 17.36
C VAL A 230 8.55 9.75 15.88
N SER A 231 9.37 10.33 15.01
CA SER A 231 9.40 10.03 13.58
C SER A 231 9.74 8.56 13.29
N ARG A 232 10.69 7.98 14.04
CA ARG A 232 11.05 6.55 13.98
C ARG A 232 9.95 5.63 14.46
N ILE A 233 9.23 6.01 15.51
CA ILE A 233 8.07 5.24 16.02
C ILE A 233 6.94 5.24 14.99
N VAL A 234 6.63 6.40 14.40
CA VAL A 234 5.58 6.53 13.37
C VAL A 234 5.98 5.77 12.10
N GLU A 235 7.25 5.79 11.71
CA GLU A 235 7.81 4.93 10.65
C GLU A 235 7.52 3.45 10.94
N GLY A 236 7.86 2.95 12.14
CA GLY A 236 7.61 1.56 12.53
C GLY A 236 6.13 1.19 12.51
N TYR A 237 5.25 2.05 13.04
CA TYR A 237 3.80 1.85 13.00
C TYR A 237 3.26 1.83 11.57
N ALA A 238 3.69 2.74 10.70
CA ALA A 238 3.24 2.78 9.32
C ALA A 238 3.62 1.51 8.57
N MET A 239 4.83 0.98 8.80
CA MET A 239 5.28 -0.28 8.20
C MET A 239 4.49 -1.49 8.71
N ALA A 240 4.16 -1.54 10.00
CA ALA A 240 3.30 -2.59 10.55
C ALA A 240 1.88 -2.53 9.98
N TYR A 241 1.28 -1.33 9.91
CA TYR A 241 -0.03 -1.15 9.25
C TYR A 241 0.03 -1.54 7.78
N LEU A 242 1.08 -1.18 7.04
CA LEU A 242 1.24 -1.51 5.63
C LEU A 242 1.20 -3.02 5.45
N LEU A 243 1.99 -3.76 6.24
CA LEU A 243 2.05 -5.22 6.18
C LEU A 243 0.68 -5.85 6.47
N VAL A 244 0.08 -5.52 7.62
CA VAL A 244 -1.18 -6.12 8.08
C VAL A 244 -2.34 -5.78 7.15
N LEU A 245 -2.47 -4.52 6.71
CA LEU A 245 -3.54 -4.11 5.81
C LEU A 245 -3.40 -4.77 4.43
N SER A 246 -2.17 -4.90 3.91
CA SER A 246 -1.92 -5.60 2.65
C SER A 246 -2.30 -7.09 2.75
N GLY A 247 -1.90 -7.76 3.83
CA GLY A 247 -2.29 -9.15 4.11
C GLY A 247 -3.80 -9.32 4.26
N ALA A 248 -4.46 -8.38 4.96
CA ALA A 248 -5.90 -8.40 5.17
C ALA A 248 -6.68 -8.19 3.87
N MET A 249 -6.21 -7.32 2.97
CA MET A 249 -6.81 -7.14 1.64
C MET A 249 -6.61 -8.37 0.74
N ALA A 250 -5.48 -9.09 0.86
CA ALA A 250 -5.17 -10.24 0.02
C ALA A 250 -5.86 -11.55 0.48
N TRP A 251 -5.86 -11.84 1.78
CA TRP A 251 -6.34 -13.12 2.31
C TRP A 251 -7.58 -13.02 3.20
N GLY A 252 -7.97 -11.80 3.56
CA GLY A 252 -8.98 -11.59 4.59
C GLY A 252 -8.49 -11.99 5.98
N VAL A 253 -9.33 -11.63 6.95
CA VAL A 253 -9.04 -11.78 8.38
C VAL A 253 -9.73 -13.02 8.97
N ALA A 254 -10.75 -13.56 8.29
CA ALA A 254 -11.58 -14.66 8.75
C ALA A 254 -11.14 -16.04 8.21
N ALA A 255 -11.66 -17.10 8.82
CA ALA A 255 -11.37 -18.51 8.51
C ALA A 255 -12.11 -19.07 7.28
N LYS A 256 -13.09 -18.35 6.71
CA LYS A 256 -13.87 -18.83 5.55
C LYS A 256 -13.07 -18.68 4.25
N GLN A 257 -12.00 -19.47 4.12
CA GLN A 257 -11.17 -19.55 2.93
C GLN A 257 -10.97 -21.02 2.53
N PRO A 258 -10.83 -21.32 1.23
CA PRO A 258 -10.49 -22.67 0.80
C PRO A 258 -9.12 -23.09 1.34
N SER A 259 -8.95 -24.40 1.58
CA SER A 259 -7.76 -24.97 2.25
C SER A 259 -6.42 -24.54 1.64
N TRP A 260 -6.34 -24.42 0.31
CA TRP A 260 -5.14 -23.99 -0.39
C TRP A 260 -4.80 -22.50 -0.18
N ALA A 261 -5.80 -21.65 0.03
CA ALA A 261 -5.60 -20.23 0.32
C ALA A 261 -5.16 -20.05 1.78
N LEU A 262 -5.71 -20.86 2.69
CA LEU A 262 -5.28 -20.94 4.09
C LEU A 262 -3.83 -21.42 4.21
N SER A 263 -3.44 -22.49 3.51
CA SER A 263 -2.07 -23.03 3.57
C SER A 263 -1.03 -22.06 3.01
N ARG A 264 -1.41 -21.28 1.99
CA ARG A 264 -0.53 -20.25 1.43
C ARG A 264 -0.38 -19.06 2.38
N ARG A 265 -1.48 -18.62 2.99
CA ARG A 265 -1.47 -17.57 4.03
C ARG A 265 -0.60 -17.98 5.21
N SER A 266 -0.83 -19.16 5.79
CA SER A 266 -0.10 -19.63 6.96
C SER A 266 1.39 -19.73 6.70
N HIS A 267 1.79 -20.20 5.51
CA HIS A 267 3.19 -20.23 5.11
C HIS A 267 3.81 -18.83 5.05
N VAL A 268 3.17 -17.88 4.37
CA VAL A 268 3.70 -16.51 4.18
C VAL A 268 3.78 -15.76 5.50
N ILE A 269 2.75 -15.83 6.33
CA ILE A 269 2.74 -15.22 7.67
C ILE A 269 3.78 -15.89 8.56
N GLY A 270 3.86 -17.22 8.54
CA GLY A 270 4.83 -17.99 9.31
C GLY A 270 6.27 -17.62 8.98
N VAL A 271 6.63 -17.49 7.70
CA VAL A 271 7.98 -17.06 7.28
C VAL A 271 8.31 -15.68 7.84
N HIS A 272 7.39 -14.72 7.78
CA HIS A 272 7.63 -13.39 8.30
C HIS A 272 7.75 -13.38 9.84
N MET A 273 6.93 -14.17 10.54
CA MET A 273 7.00 -14.30 12.00
C MET A 273 8.28 -15.01 12.46
N ASP A 274 8.75 -16.00 11.71
CA ASP A 274 10.03 -16.68 11.95
C ASP A 274 11.20 -15.69 11.81
N PHE A 275 11.15 -14.79 10.81
CA PHE A 275 12.11 -13.69 10.69
C PHE A 275 12.08 -12.76 11.91
N VAL A 276 10.89 -12.31 12.33
CA VAL A 276 10.76 -11.40 13.49
C VAL A 276 11.28 -12.05 14.77
N ALA A 277 10.93 -13.32 15.00
CA ALA A 277 11.44 -14.10 16.12
C ALA A 277 12.97 -14.26 16.07
N GLY A 278 13.53 -14.55 14.90
CA GLY A 278 14.98 -14.67 14.71
C GLY A 278 15.74 -13.38 15.05
N VAL A 279 15.15 -12.22 14.74
CA VAL A 279 15.71 -10.92 15.13
C VAL A 279 15.62 -10.70 16.65
N LEU A 280 14.48 -11.01 17.29
CA LEU A 280 14.31 -10.85 18.74
C LEU A 280 15.24 -11.75 19.55
N ASP A 281 15.53 -12.96 19.06
CA ASP A 281 16.50 -13.88 19.65
C ASP A 281 17.96 -13.45 19.44
N GLY A 282 18.21 -12.40 18.65
CA GLY A 282 19.56 -11.91 18.33
C GLY A 282 20.28 -12.73 17.25
N ASN A 283 19.59 -13.66 16.59
CA ASN A 283 20.18 -14.45 15.49
C ASN A 283 20.32 -13.64 14.19
N ILE A 284 19.57 -12.54 14.07
CA ILE A 284 19.55 -11.67 12.88
C ILE A 284 19.82 -10.23 13.31
N SER A 285 20.84 -9.61 12.71
CA SER A 285 21.17 -8.20 12.93
C SER A 285 20.33 -7.29 12.02
N LEU A 286 19.77 -6.21 12.59
CA LEU A 286 18.99 -5.22 11.86
C LEU A 286 19.82 -4.05 11.34
N GLY A 287 19.34 -3.41 10.29
CA GLY A 287 19.86 -2.13 9.79
C GLY A 287 19.03 -0.91 10.18
N CYS A 288 17.78 -1.11 10.63
CA CYS A 288 16.88 -0.04 11.06
C CYS A 288 17.14 0.45 12.49
N ASP A 289 16.54 1.60 12.83
CA ASP A 289 16.63 2.19 14.17
C ASP A 289 15.92 1.29 15.22
N PRO A 290 16.48 1.12 16.43
CA PRO A 290 15.84 0.29 17.48
C PRO A 290 14.43 0.75 17.86
N ALA A 291 14.13 2.05 17.80
CA ALA A 291 12.78 2.56 18.09
C ALA A 291 11.81 2.20 16.96
N THR A 292 12.25 2.26 15.70
CA THR A 292 11.47 1.79 14.55
C THR A 292 11.19 0.30 14.65
N TRP A 293 12.20 -0.50 15.02
CA TRP A 293 12.05 -1.94 15.20
C TRP A 293 11.05 -2.28 16.30
N LYS A 294 11.22 -1.72 17.51
CA LYS A 294 10.29 -1.94 18.62
C LYS A 294 8.87 -1.54 18.23
N ALA A 295 8.69 -0.35 17.66
CA ALA A 295 7.37 0.13 17.23
C ALA A 295 6.74 -0.79 16.16
N TYR A 296 7.52 -1.25 15.19
CA TYR A 296 7.08 -2.18 14.16
C TYR A 296 6.56 -3.48 14.76
N VAL A 297 7.35 -4.15 15.61
CA VAL A 297 7.00 -5.45 16.18
C VAL A 297 5.80 -5.33 17.13
N SER A 298 5.82 -4.37 18.05
CA SER A 298 4.72 -4.17 19.00
C SER A 298 3.40 -3.86 18.29
N CYS A 299 3.44 -3.03 17.25
CA CYS A 299 2.26 -2.71 16.44
C CYS A 299 1.81 -3.90 15.60
N LEU A 300 2.73 -4.60 14.94
CA LEU A 300 2.43 -5.79 14.12
C LEU A 300 1.74 -6.87 14.95
N VAL A 301 2.33 -7.24 16.08
CA VAL A 301 1.77 -8.25 16.98
C VAL A 301 0.45 -7.76 17.56
N GLY A 302 0.38 -6.51 18.02
CA GLY A 302 -0.86 -5.91 18.54
C GLY A 302 -1.99 -5.91 17.53
N LEU A 303 -1.72 -5.59 16.27
CA LEU A 303 -2.73 -5.61 15.20
C LEU A 303 -3.20 -7.03 14.90
N ILE A 304 -2.29 -7.99 14.83
CA ILE A 304 -2.63 -9.38 14.51
C ILE A 304 -3.42 -10.03 15.66
N VAL A 305 -2.97 -9.84 16.90
CA VAL A 305 -3.66 -10.31 18.11
C VAL A 305 -5.09 -9.74 18.17
N ASN A 306 -5.26 -8.43 17.96
CA ASN A 306 -6.57 -7.79 18.15
C ASN A 306 -7.51 -7.97 16.97
N PHE A 307 -7.00 -7.96 15.74
CA PHE A 307 -7.82 -7.93 14.55
C PHE A 307 -7.77 -9.23 13.75
N ALA A 308 -6.65 -9.96 13.74
CA ALA A 308 -6.48 -11.19 12.97
C ALA A 308 -6.04 -12.40 13.82
N PRO A 309 -6.77 -12.75 14.89
CA PRO A 309 -6.34 -13.76 15.86
C PRO A 309 -6.12 -15.15 15.24
N LEU A 310 -6.81 -15.47 14.13
CA LEU A 310 -6.62 -16.71 13.40
C LEU A 310 -5.25 -16.83 12.75
N TRP A 311 -4.64 -15.71 12.37
CA TRP A 311 -3.27 -15.72 11.85
C TRP A 311 -2.27 -16.14 12.93
N VAL A 312 -2.55 -15.84 14.20
CA VAL A 312 -1.72 -16.28 15.34
C VAL A 312 -1.72 -17.80 15.45
N GLN A 313 -2.89 -18.44 15.33
CA GLN A 313 -3.04 -19.90 15.40
C GLN A 313 -2.30 -20.63 14.27
N GLU A 314 -2.03 -19.94 13.17
CA GLU A 314 -1.33 -20.49 12.00
C GLU A 314 0.20 -20.42 12.11
N VAL A 315 0.71 -19.72 13.13
CA VAL A 315 2.15 -19.57 13.40
C VAL A 315 2.62 -20.71 14.30
N LYS A 316 3.86 -21.18 14.08
CA LYS A 316 4.46 -22.24 14.89
C LYS A 316 4.55 -21.81 16.36
N GLN A 317 4.28 -22.76 17.27
CA GLN A 317 4.33 -22.52 18.72
C GLN A 317 5.70 -22.01 19.19
N GLU A 318 6.80 -22.56 18.64
CA GLU A 318 8.16 -22.12 18.98
C GLU A 318 8.37 -20.63 18.64
N THR A 319 7.90 -20.21 17.47
CA THR A 319 7.95 -18.82 17.00
C THR A 319 7.13 -17.92 17.92
N LEU A 320 5.91 -18.32 18.29
CA LEU A 320 5.07 -17.57 19.23
C LEU A 320 5.76 -17.40 20.60
N ARG A 321 6.43 -18.44 21.10
CA ARG A 321 7.17 -18.39 22.37
C ARG A 321 8.33 -17.39 22.32
N LYS A 322 9.12 -17.43 21.24
CA LYS A 322 10.24 -16.49 21.01
C LYS A 322 9.75 -15.04 20.93
N LEU A 323 8.68 -14.80 20.18
CA LEU A 323 8.04 -13.47 20.10
C LEU A 323 7.57 -12.99 21.49
N ALA A 324 6.87 -13.84 22.24
CA ALA A 324 6.38 -13.49 23.58
C ALA A 324 7.52 -13.17 24.56
N ASN A 325 8.63 -13.92 24.50
CA ASN A 325 9.81 -13.66 25.31
C ASN A 325 10.47 -12.32 24.95
N GLY A 326 10.58 -11.99 23.66
CA GLY A 326 11.10 -10.70 23.22
C GLY A 326 10.23 -9.53 23.68
N LEU A 327 8.90 -9.65 23.57
CA LEU A 327 7.94 -8.65 24.07
C LEU A 327 8.05 -8.47 25.60
N LYS A 328 8.20 -9.57 26.34
CA LYS A 328 8.47 -9.52 27.79
C LYS A 328 9.75 -8.77 28.11
N GLY A 329 10.82 -9.01 27.34
CA GLY A 329 12.09 -8.28 27.46
C GLY A 329 11.96 -6.77 27.21
N TRP A 330 10.88 -6.34 26.55
CA TRP A 330 10.53 -4.93 26.35
C TRP A 330 9.47 -4.39 27.32
N HIS A 331 9.11 -5.19 28.33
CA HIS A 331 8.05 -4.91 29.31
C HIS A 331 6.64 -4.82 28.72
N GLU A 332 6.37 -5.51 27.60
CA GLU A 332 5.05 -5.60 26.97
C GLU A 332 4.34 -6.93 27.33
N CYS A 333 4.27 -7.21 28.62
CA CYS A 333 3.77 -8.49 29.15
C CYS A 333 2.31 -8.77 28.77
N GLU A 334 1.44 -7.76 28.75
CA GLU A 334 0.03 -7.93 28.35
C GLU A 334 -0.10 -8.37 26.89
N LEU A 335 0.74 -7.81 26.01
CA LEU A 335 0.76 -8.18 24.60
C LEU A 335 1.35 -9.58 24.40
N ALA A 336 2.41 -9.92 25.15
CA ALA A 336 3.01 -11.25 25.16
C ALA A 336 2.00 -12.33 25.61
N LEU A 337 1.25 -12.08 26.68
CA LEU A 337 0.17 -12.96 27.15
C LEU A 337 -0.93 -13.08 26.09
N SER A 338 -1.41 -11.94 25.58
CA SER A 338 -2.45 -11.89 24.55
C SER A 338 -2.08 -12.66 23.27
N LEU A 339 -0.79 -12.66 22.91
CA LEU A 339 -0.24 -13.42 21.79
C LEU A 339 -0.32 -14.93 22.05
N LEU A 340 0.15 -15.38 23.21
CA LEU A 340 0.16 -16.80 23.56
C LEU A 340 -1.26 -17.36 23.72
N GLU A 341 -2.17 -16.63 24.37
CA GLU A 341 -3.58 -17.02 24.52
C GLU A 341 -4.26 -17.26 23.18
N ARG A 342 -3.93 -16.45 22.17
CA ARG A 342 -4.47 -16.59 20.81
C ARG A 342 -3.77 -17.64 19.97
N GLY A 343 -2.63 -18.18 20.43
CA GLY A 343 -1.91 -19.29 19.80
C GLY A 343 -2.63 -20.64 19.88
N GLY A 344 -3.72 -20.73 20.65
CA GLY A 344 -4.53 -21.95 20.80
C GLY A 344 -3.97 -22.92 21.85
N ALA A 345 -4.59 -24.09 21.96
CA ALA A 345 -4.34 -25.04 23.05
C ALA A 345 -2.86 -25.45 23.19
N ALA A 346 -2.14 -25.55 22.07
CA ALA A 346 -0.72 -25.88 22.07
C ALA A 346 0.14 -24.82 22.77
N ALA A 347 -0.27 -23.55 22.78
CA ALA A 347 0.50 -22.47 23.41
C ALA A 347 0.24 -22.31 24.93
N MET A 348 -0.71 -23.06 25.50
CA MET A 348 -1.16 -22.89 26.90
C MET A 348 -0.08 -23.18 27.94
N ASP A 349 0.83 -24.14 27.68
CA ASP A 349 1.96 -24.43 28.57
C ASP A 349 2.87 -23.19 28.72
N SER A 350 3.13 -22.49 27.61
CA SER A 350 3.91 -21.25 27.61
C SER A 350 3.18 -20.11 28.34
N VAL A 351 1.84 -20.10 28.36
CA VAL A 351 1.05 -19.12 29.13
C VAL A 351 1.23 -19.35 30.63
N ALA A 352 1.14 -20.61 31.07
CA ALA A 352 1.33 -20.98 32.47
C ALA A 352 2.75 -20.62 32.96
N GLU A 353 3.78 -20.89 32.14
CA GLU A 353 5.15 -20.48 32.43
C GLU A 353 5.29 -18.95 32.54
N LEU A 354 4.63 -18.19 31.66
CA LEU A 354 4.71 -16.73 31.67
C LEU A 354 4.08 -16.13 32.93
N LEU A 355 2.92 -16.66 33.37
CA LEU A 355 2.22 -16.21 34.57
C LEU A 355 2.96 -16.53 35.87
N ASN A 356 3.76 -17.59 35.92
CA ASN A 356 4.55 -17.95 37.10
C ASN A 356 5.76 -17.03 37.34
N VAL A 357 6.09 -16.15 36.39
CA VAL A 357 7.26 -15.24 36.44
C VAL A 357 6.83 -13.77 36.57
N ILE A 358 5.52 -13.48 36.51
CA ILE A 358 4.93 -12.17 36.80
C ILE A 358 4.55 -12.15 38.29
#